data_AF-A0AB34L5V1-F1
#
_entry.id   AF-A0AB34L5V1-F1
#
_cell.length_a   1.000
_cell.length_b   1.000
_cell.length_c   1.000
_cell.angle_alpha   90.00
_cell.angle_beta   90.00
_cell.angle_gamma   90.00
#
_symmetry.space_group_name_H-M   'P 1'
#
loop_
_entity.id
_entity.type
_entity.pdbx_description
1 polymer ?
#
loop_
_entity_poly.entity_id
_entity_poly.type
_entity_poly.pdbx_seq_one_letter_code
_entity_poly.pdbx_strand_id
1 'polypeptide(L)'
;MKTFSFIGVTILFVVTGCGGSHSSTDEFITVDVNESYSTKKELVLQDFMDVEYIPLETNDEFINQGYVQAVGEKYIIVANYNNDGNIFVYDRSGKAIRKINRKGQGGEEYINFRCVTLDEENNEIFINDYYKKRIKVYDLEGNFKRSLKQKTEGDSQFYWEIFNYDKENLICYDEINAEIPFLLVSKQDGSITKEIRPSFKEKKYFFQVLRMENSTRAAGPGSYSRITPFNGNWILLEPSSDTIYTLMPDCSLRPFIARTPPIHTMDPEVFLIPRLISNRYYFMEGIKNVYDFRKEEGFPKTYFVYDTQEKEFSRYIIYNGDYTSKNEFYMVMLTPINAQGESWATLNAFDLCRDYQKGKLKGKLKEVAATLEEDDNRVVMLVKSKK
;
A
#
# COMPACT_ATOMS: atom_id res chain seq x y z
N MET A 1 56.59 52.35 -27.30
CA MET A 1 56.44 51.98 -25.88
C MET A 1 55.38 52.86 -25.24
N LYS A 2 54.19 52.32 -24.99
CA LYS A 2 53.20 52.85 -24.06
C LYS A 2 52.55 51.65 -23.37
N THR A 3 52.89 51.46 -22.10
CA THR A 3 52.36 50.45 -21.20
C THR A 3 50.94 50.84 -20.79
N PHE A 4 49.97 49.96 -21.01
CA PHE A 4 48.63 50.08 -20.43
C PHE A 4 48.50 49.04 -19.32
N SER A 5 48.35 49.50 -18.08
CA SER A 5 48.02 48.66 -16.92
C SER A 5 46.54 48.27 -16.98
N PHE A 6 46.25 46.98 -16.88
CA PHE A 6 44.91 46.46 -16.65
C PHE A 6 44.73 46.25 -15.14
N ILE A 7 43.92 47.10 -14.50
CA ILE A 7 43.47 46.90 -13.12
C ILE A 7 42.17 46.08 -13.21
N GLY A 8 42.24 44.81 -12.85
CA GLY A 8 41.06 43.95 -12.70
C GLY A 8 40.34 44.29 -11.39
N VAL A 9 39.13 44.83 -11.49
CA VAL A 9 38.23 45.04 -10.34
C VAL A 9 37.48 43.73 -10.08
N THR A 10 37.81 43.04 -8.99
CA THR A 10 37.05 41.91 -8.47
C THR A 10 35.78 42.44 -7.79
N ILE A 11 34.62 42.26 -8.42
CA ILE A 11 33.33 42.57 -7.81
C ILE A 11 32.99 41.45 -6.83
N LEU A 12 33.08 41.78 -5.54
CA LEU A 12 32.63 40.94 -4.42
C LEU A 12 31.12 41.15 -4.25
N PHE A 13 30.29 40.18 -4.64
CA PHE A 13 28.86 40.20 -4.33
C PHE A 13 28.65 39.80 -2.86
N VAL A 14 28.56 40.82 -1.99
CA VAL A 14 28.03 40.67 -0.64
C VAL A 14 26.51 40.69 -0.76
N VAL A 15 25.87 39.53 -0.65
CA VAL A 15 24.41 39.45 -0.45
C VAL A 15 24.16 39.51 1.05
N THR A 16 23.86 40.72 1.53
CA THR A 16 23.32 40.97 2.85
C THR A 16 21.89 40.42 2.93
N GLY A 17 21.69 39.40 3.75
CA GLY A 17 20.37 38.88 4.08
C GLY A 17 19.56 39.90 4.90
N CYS A 18 18.46 40.37 4.32
CA CYS A 18 17.36 41.01 5.05
C CYS A 18 16.20 40.01 5.11
N GLY A 19 15.77 39.69 6.33
CA GLY A 19 14.65 38.80 6.60
C GLY A 19 13.31 39.40 6.17
N GLY A 20 12.36 38.50 5.86
CA GLY A 20 10.97 38.90 5.63
C GLY A 20 10.14 37.96 4.77
N SER A 21 10.04 36.68 5.14
CA SER A 21 8.78 35.89 5.16
C SER A 21 9.14 34.43 5.45
N HIS A 22 8.71 33.93 6.59
CA HIS A 22 8.71 32.50 6.86
C HIS A 22 7.67 31.86 5.93
N SER A 23 8.08 31.42 4.74
CA SER A 23 7.48 30.23 4.15
C SER A 23 8.09 29.04 4.87
N SER A 24 7.29 28.32 5.65
CA SER A 24 7.65 26.98 6.10
C SER A 24 7.70 26.09 4.86
N THR A 25 8.82 26.07 4.15
CA THR A 25 9.12 24.97 3.24
C THR A 25 9.41 23.79 4.13
N ASP A 26 8.40 22.97 4.42
CA ASP A 26 8.63 21.64 4.97
C ASP A 26 9.59 20.94 4.02
N GLU A 27 10.82 20.73 4.49
CA GLU A 27 11.89 20.08 3.75
C GLU A 27 11.45 18.63 3.52
N PHE A 28 11.12 18.27 2.28
CA PHE A 28 10.79 16.89 1.93
C PHE A 28 12.04 16.01 2.03
N ILE A 29 11.85 14.73 2.36
CA ILE A 29 12.97 13.82 2.62
C ILE A 29 13.60 13.39 1.30
N THR A 30 14.94 13.36 1.24
CA THR A 30 15.67 12.78 0.12
C THR A 30 16.26 11.42 0.53
N VAL A 31 16.01 10.39 -0.27
CA VAL A 31 16.46 9.01 -0.04
C VAL A 31 17.49 8.62 -1.10
N ASP A 32 18.70 8.27 -0.69
CA ASP A 32 19.66 7.61 -1.58
C ASP A 32 19.39 6.10 -1.61
N VAL A 33 18.93 5.60 -2.76
CA VAL A 33 18.55 4.18 -2.91
C VAL A 33 19.75 3.25 -3.05
N ASN A 34 20.96 3.78 -3.24
CA ASN A 34 22.21 3.02 -3.25
C ASN A 34 22.88 2.97 -1.86
N GLU A 35 22.44 3.81 -0.93
CA GLU A 35 23.00 3.87 0.40
C GLU A 35 22.69 2.58 1.17
N SER A 36 23.72 2.02 1.80
CA SER A 36 23.60 0.73 2.51
C SER A 36 23.26 0.89 4.00
N TYR A 37 23.33 2.12 4.52
CA TYR A 37 23.14 2.55 5.91
C TYR A 37 23.84 1.64 6.93
N SER A 38 24.88 2.14 7.59
CA SER A 38 25.72 1.33 8.49
C SER A 38 25.08 1.04 9.85
N THR A 39 24.18 1.90 10.32
CA THR A 39 23.49 1.77 11.60
C THR A 39 22.30 0.82 11.48
N LYS A 40 22.04 0.06 12.56
CA LYS A 40 20.93 -0.89 12.63
C LYS A 40 20.09 -0.60 13.87
N LYS A 41 18.80 -0.35 13.68
CA LYS A 41 17.81 -0.22 14.75
C LYS A 41 17.06 -1.54 14.95
N GLU A 42 16.91 -1.92 16.20
CA GLU A 42 16.00 -3.01 16.61
C GLU A 42 14.79 -2.36 17.27
N LEU A 43 13.60 -2.61 16.74
CA LEU A 43 12.35 -2.00 17.21
C LEU A 43 11.32 -3.08 17.51
N VAL A 44 10.42 -2.81 18.45
CA VAL A 44 9.23 -3.63 18.70
C VAL A 44 8.03 -2.91 18.09
N LEU A 45 7.23 -3.60 17.28
CA LEU A 45 6.10 -2.99 16.57
C LEU A 45 5.13 -2.26 17.53
N GLN A 46 4.80 -2.92 18.63
CA GLN A 46 3.89 -2.41 19.67
C GLN A 46 4.46 -1.22 20.46
N ASP A 47 5.74 -0.87 20.32
CA ASP A 47 6.30 0.32 20.98
C ASP A 47 5.81 1.60 20.29
N PHE A 48 5.66 1.57 18.96
CA PHE A 48 5.32 2.75 18.15
C PHE A 48 4.00 2.64 17.37
N MET A 49 3.40 1.44 17.28
CA MET A 49 2.08 1.22 16.67
C MET A 49 1.11 0.59 17.67
N ASP A 50 -0.18 0.84 17.48
CA ASP A 50 -1.24 0.06 18.11
C ASP A 50 -1.55 -1.17 17.26
N VAL A 51 -1.62 -2.32 17.92
CA VAL A 51 -1.89 -3.62 17.30
C VAL A 51 -3.16 -4.23 17.91
N GLU A 52 -4.06 -4.65 17.03
CA GLU A 52 -5.33 -5.32 17.34
C GLU A 52 -5.38 -6.67 16.65
N TYR A 53 -5.83 -7.70 17.36
CA TYR A 53 -5.98 -9.06 16.85
C TYR A 53 -7.46 -9.44 16.90
N ILE A 54 -8.01 -9.80 15.75
CA ILE A 54 -9.43 -10.08 15.57
C ILE A 54 -9.56 -11.51 15.03
N PRO A 55 -9.86 -12.50 15.89
CA PRO A 55 -10.15 -13.85 15.41
C PRO A 55 -11.46 -13.82 14.63
N LEU A 56 -11.45 -14.33 13.39
CA LEU A 56 -12.66 -14.42 12.58
C LEU A 56 -13.42 -15.68 12.98
N GLU A 57 -14.72 -15.55 13.25
CA GLU A 57 -15.59 -16.68 13.56
C GLU A 57 -15.54 -17.74 12.46
N THR A 58 -15.38 -19.00 12.87
CA THR A 58 -15.35 -20.18 12.01
C THR A 58 -16.60 -21.02 12.24
N ASN A 59 -17.29 -21.37 11.16
CA ASN A 59 -18.37 -22.36 11.14
C ASN A 59 -18.56 -22.85 9.69
N ASP A 60 -19.44 -23.83 9.48
CA ASP A 60 -19.66 -24.47 8.17
C ASP A 60 -19.93 -23.47 7.02
N GLU A 61 -20.54 -22.31 7.32
CA GLU A 61 -20.86 -21.29 6.33
C GLU A 61 -19.78 -20.21 6.17
N PHE A 62 -18.90 -20.07 7.16
CA PHE A 62 -17.86 -19.05 7.28
C PHE A 62 -16.48 -19.71 7.39
N ILE A 63 -16.06 -20.40 6.33
CA ILE A 63 -14.69 -20.89 6.16
C ILE A 63 -14.03 -20.05 5.06
N ASN A 64 -12.91 -19.41 5.37
CA ASN A 64 -12.23 -18.53 4.44
C ASN A 64 -10.70 -18.53 4.61
N GLN A 65 -10.01 -17.95 3.63
CA GLN A 65 -8.56 -17.88 3.58
C GLN A 65 -8.01 -16.58 4.18
N GLY A 66 -8.82 -15.79 4.88
CA GLY A 66 -8.42 -14.55 5.53
C GLY A 66 -7.99 -13.45 4.56
N TYR A 67 -8.40 -13.46 3.29
CA TYR A 67 -7.98 -12.40 2.37
C TYR A 67 -8.80 -11.12 2.62
N VAL A 68 -8.35 -10.29 3.57
CA VAL A 68 -9.03 -9.05 3.96
C VAL A 68 -9.05 -8.07 2.78
N GLN A 69 -10.24 -7.65 2.40
CA GLN A 69 -10.47 -6.72 1.30
C GLN A 69 -10.66 -5.28 1.76
N ALA A 70 -11.37 -5.11 2.88
CA ALA A 70 -11.69 -3.81 3.43
C ALA A 70 -12.01 -3.91 4.92
N VAL A 71 -11.78 -2.81 5.63
CA VAL A 71 -12.08 -2.67 7.07
C VAL A 71 -12.71 -1.30 7.27
N GLY A 72 -13.95 -1.28 7.74
CA GLY A 72 -14.68 -0.07 8.12
C GLY A 72 -14.81 0.08 9.63
N GLU A 73 -15.65 1.02 10.06
CA GLU A 73 -15.96 1.27 11.47
C GLU A 73 -16.83 0.15 12.05
N LYS A 74 -17.65 -0.51 11.21
CA LYS A 74 -18.57 -1.57 11.65
C LYS A 74 -18.19 -2.94 11.12
N TYR A 75 -17.65 -3.01 9.90
CA TYR A 75 -17.50 -4.26 9.19
C TYR A 75 -16.07 -4.57 8.76
N ILE A 76 -15.75 -5.86 8.72
CA ILE A 76 -14.54 -6.39 8.09
C ILE A 76 -15.01 -7.25 6.92
N ILE A 77 -14.46 -6.96 5.74
CA ILE A 77 -14.77 -7.67 4.49
C ILE A 77 -13.61 -8.60 4.16
N VAL A 78 -13.93 -9.88 4.03
CA VAL A 78 -12.95 -10.94 3.75
C VAL A 78 -13.38 -11.71 2.52
N ALA A 79 -12.42 -12.15 1.71
CA ALA A 79 -12.64 -13.00 0.55
C ALA A 79 -11.68 -14.20 0.58
N ASN A 80 -11.71 -14.99 -0.47
CA ASN A 80 -10.77 -16.07 -0.72
C ASN A 80 -9.79 -15.69 -1.84
N TYR A 81 -8.60 -16.31 -1.83
CA TYR A 81 -7.63 -16.19 -2.92
C TYR A 81 -8.05 -17.00 -4.16
N ASN A 82 -8.88 -18.02 -3.95
CA ASN A 82 -9.54 -18.72 -5.04
C ASN A 82 -10.65 -17.85 -5.65
N ASN A 83 -11.16 -18.26 -6.81
CA ASN A 83 -12.26 -17.54 -7.46
C ASN A 83 -13.62 -18.15 -7.07
N ASP A 84 -13.90 -18.49 -5.82
CA ASP A 84 -15.24 -19.02 -5.44
C ASP A 84 -16.34 -17.95 -5.48
N GLY A 85 -15.94 -16.67 -5.45
CA GLY A 85 -16.83 -15.53 -5.50
C GLY A 85 -17.42 -15.15 -4.14
N ASN A 86 -17.01 -15.79 -3.05
CA ASN A 86 -17.53 -15.50 -1.72
C ASN A 86 -16.93 -14.20 -1.15
N ILE A 87 -17.81 -13.40 -0.56
CA ILE A 87 -17.46 -12.21 0.21
C ILE A 87 -18.09 -12.37 1.59
N PHE A 88 -17.27 -12.46 2.62
CA PHE A 88 -17.68 -12.64 4.00
C PHE A 88 -17.69 -11.28 4.69
N VAL A 89 -18.79 -10.98 5.38
CA VAL A 89 -18.96 -9.76 6.16
C VAL A 89 -18.96 -10.16 7.64
N TYR A 90 -17.99 -9.62 8.37
CA TYR A 90 -17.84 -9.77 9.81
C TYR A 90 -18.07 -8.44 10.50
N ASP A 91 -18.43 -8.46 11.78
CA ASP A 91 -18.34 -7.25 12.62
C ASP A 91 -16.91 -7.00 13.09
N ARG A 92 -16.70 -5.87 13.77
CA ARG A 92 -15.40 -5.49 14.36
C ARG A 92 -14.87 -6.45 15.44
N SER A 93 -15.69 -7.31 16.02
CA SER A 93 -15.25 -8.35 16.96
C SER A 93 -14.82 -9.64 16.27
N GLY A 94 -15.02 -9.73 14.94
CA GLY A 94 -14.76 -10.93 14.16
C GLY A 94 -15.95 -11.88 14.10
N LYS A 95 -17.13 -11.47 14.57
CA LYS A 95 -18.34 -12.29 14.50
C LYS A 95 -18.91 -12.31 13.08
N ALA A 96 -19.30 -13.49 12.61
CA ALA A 96 -19.91 -13.68 11.31
C ALA A 96 -21.28 -12.97 11.23
N ILE A 97 -21.48 -12.18 10.18
CA ILE A 97 -22.77 -11.49 9.94
C ILE A 97 -23.48 -12.11 8.74
N ARG A 98 -22.84 -12.10 7.57
CA ARG A 98 -23.42 -12.61 6.32
C ARG A 98 -22.35 -12.94 5.28
N LYS A 99 -22.74 -13.75 4.31
CA LYS A 99 -21.94 -14.13 3.14
C LYS A 99 -22.67 -13.70 1.87
N ILE A 100 -21.98 -12.94 1.02
CA ILE A 100 -22.48 -12.47 -0.27
C ILE A 100 -21.78 -13.28 -1.37
N ASN A 101 -22.55 -13.83 -2.31
CA ASN A 101 -22.01 -14.42 -3.53
C ASN A 101 -22.92 -14.07 -4.71
N ARG A 102 -22.40 -13.25 -5.63
CA ARG A 102 -23.04 -12.87 -6.90
C ARG A 102 -22.19 -13.30 -8.08
N LYS A 103 -21.48 -14.43 -7.95
CA LYS A 103 -20.63 -14.93 -9.02
C LYS A 103 -21.47 -15.55 -10.14
N GLY A 104 -21.23 -15.08 -11.36
CA GLY A 104 -21.89 -15.60 -12.55
C GLY A 104 -21.68 -14.70 -13.77
N GLN A 105 -22.36 -15.04 -14.87
CA GLN A 105 -22.18 -14.35 -16.15
C GLN A 105 -23.27 -13.30 -16.43
N GLY A 106 -24.31 -13.23 -15.60
CA GLY A 106 -25.42 -12.29 -15.71
C GLY A 106 -25.00 -10.81 -15.66
N GLY A 107 -25.94 -9.94 -16.03
CA GLY A 107 -25.72 -8.49 -16.07
C GLY A 107 -25.39 -7.89 -14.69
N GLU A 108 -25.95 -8.49 -13.63
CA GLU A 108 -25.82 -8.06 -12.23
C GLU A 108 -24.82 -8.91 -11.43
N GLU A 109 -24.05 -9.76 -12.11
CA GLU A 109 -23.12 -10.71 -11.51
C GLU A 109 -21.67 -10.35 -11.88
N TYR A 110 -20.73 -10.71 -11.00
CA TYR A 110 -19.29 -10.64 -11.24
C TYR A 110 -18.73 -12.00 -11.65
N ILE A 111 -17.72 -12.03 -12.52
CA ILE A 111 -17.10 -13.30 -12.96
C ILE A 111 -15.90 -13.67 -12.08
N ASN A 112 -15.04 -12.68 -11.87
CA ASN A 112 -13.84 -12.75 -11.03
C ASN A 112 -13.52 -11.32 -10.60
N PHE A 113 -13.29 -11.12 -9.31
CA PHE A 113 -12.95 -9.82 -8.79
C PHE A 113 -11.50 -9.77 -8.30
N ARG A 114 -10.88 -8.61 -8.48
CA ARG A 114 -9.51 -8.35 -8.03
C ARG A 114 -9.46 -7.78 -6.61
N CYS A 115 -10.44 -6.95 -6.27
CA CYS A 115 -10.57 -6.32 -4.96
C CYS A 115 -12.04 -5.96 -4.66
N VAL A 116 -12.33 -5.79 -3.38
CA VAL A 116 -13.60 -5.25 -2.87
C VAL A 116 -13.33 -3.99 -2.05
N THR A 117 -13.98 -2.89 -2.40
CA THR A 117 -13.92 -1.63 -1.63
C THR A 117 -15.22 -1.44 -0.85
N LEU A 118 -15.11 -0.99 0.40
CA LEU A 118 -16.24 -0.77 1.31
C LEU A 118 -16.53 0.73 1.46
N ASP A 119 -17.81 1.08 1.38
CA ASP A 119 -18.33 2.40 1.74
C ASP A 119 -19.53 2.25 2.68
N GLU A 120 -19.26 2.28 3.99
CA GLU A 120 -20.30 2.15 5.02
C GLU A 120 -21.24 3.35 5.07
N GLU A 121 -20.77 4.56 4.69
CA GLU A 121 -21.59 5.78 4.75
C GLU A 121 -22.74 5.70 3.74
N ASN A 122 -22.46 5.19 2.53
CA ASN A 122 -23.47 5.02 1.48
C ASN A 122 -24.11 3.62 1.48
N ASN A 123 -23.72 2.74 2.40
CA ASN A 123 -24.14 1.33 2.44
C ASN A 123 -23.85 0.61 1.10
N GLU A 124 -22.62 0.70 0.61
CA GLU A 124 -22.20 0.13 -0.67
C GLU A 124 -20.91 -0.68 -0.60
N ILE A 125 -20.82 -1.71 -1.44
CA ILE A 125 -19.59 -2.42 -1.77
C ILE A 125 -19.32 -2.34 -3.27
N PHE A 126 -18.06 -2.12 -3.61
CA PHE A 126 -17.59 -1.99 -4.99
C PHE A 126 -16.71 -3.18 -5.33
N ILE A 127 -17.17 -3.99 -6.27
CA ILE A 127 -16.50 -5.22 -6.70
C ILE A 127 -15.81 -4.96 -8.04
N ASN A 128 -14.49 -4.96 -8.04
CA ASN A 128 -13.70 -4.68 -9.22
C ASN A 128 -13.56 -5.95 -10.09
N ASP A 129 -14.48 -6.11 -11.06
CA ASP A 129 -14.52 -7.28 -11.96
C ASP A 129 -13.43 -7.18 -13.03
N TYR A 130 -12.43 -8.05 -12.92
CA TYR A 130 -11.25 -8.06 -13.77
C TYR A 130 -11.58 -8.35 -15.24
N TYR A 131 -12.44 -9.34 -15.51
CA TYR A 131 -12.77 -9.75 -16.88
C TYR A 131 -13.69 -8.77 -17.58
N LYS A 132 -14.68 -8.23 -16.86
CA LYS A 132 -15.64 -7.28 -17.45
C LYS A 132 -15.11 -5.85 -17.52
N LYS A 133 -13.96 -5.55 -16.90
CA LYS A 133 -13.39 -4.20 -16.76
C LYS A 133 -14.44 -3.21 -16.23
N ARG A 134 -15.16 -3.63 -15.20
CA ARG A 134 -16.27 -2.87 -14.60
C ARG A 134 -16.23 -3.00 -13.10
N ILE A 135 -16.68 -1.95 -12.42
CA ILE A 135 -16.91 -2.00 -10.98
C ILE A 135 -18.40 -2.29 -10.78
N LYS A 136 -18.73 -3.41 -10.14
CA LYS A 136 -20.10 -3.77 -9.76
C LYS A 136 -20.40 -3.20 -8.38
N VAL A 137 -21.49 -2.48 -8.24
CA VAL A 137 -21.89 -1.86 -6.97
C VAL A 137 -23.09 -2.62 -6.41
N TYR A 138 -22.96 -3.07 -5.18
CA TYR A 138 -24.02 -3.71 -4.41
C TYR A 138 -24.24 -2.95 -3.10
N ASP A 139 -25.38 -3.15 -2.45
CA ASP A 139 -25.52 -2.81 -1.04
C ASP A 139 -24.85 -3.87 -0.15
N LEU A 140 -24.81 -3.62 1.16
CA LEU A 140 -24.23 -4.57 2.13
C LEU A 140 -25.06 -5.84 2.34
N GLU A 141 -26.25 -5.93 1.77
CA GLU A 141 -27.05 -7.17 1.74
C GLU A 141 -26.79 -8.00 0.46
N GLY A 142 -25.97 -7.47 -0.46
CA GLY A 142 -25.62 -8.13 -1.72
C GLY A 142 -26.60 -7.85 -2.86
N ASN A 143 -27.52 -6.89 -2.71
CA ASN A 143 -28.42 -6.49 -3.78
C ASN A 143 -27.69 -5.59 -4.78
N PHE A 144 -27.83 -5.88 -6.06
CA PHE A 144 -27.19 -5.11 -7.12
C PHE A 144 -27.79 -3.70 -7.19
N LYS A 145 -26.94 -2.68 -7.27
CA LYS A 145 -27.34 -1.29 -7.44
C LYS A 145 -27.06 -0.80 -8.86
N ARG A 146 -25.81 -0.92 -9.32
CA ARG A 146 -25.34 -0.38 -10.62
C ARG A 146 -24.00 -0.95 -11.03
N SER A 147 -23.57 -0.61 -12.25
CA SER A 147 -22.22 -0.90 -12.75
C SER A 147 -21.54 0.39 -13.18
N LEU A 148 -20.30 0.59 -12.75
CA LEU A 148 -19.44 1.69 -13.20
C LEU A 148 -18.54 1.17 -14.31
N LYS A 149 -18.46 1.89 -15.43
CA LYS A 149 -17.51 1.60 -16.50
C LYS A 149 -16.15 2.14 -16.10
N GLN A 150 -15.10 1.34 -16.26
CA GLN A 150 -13.74 1.87 -16.15
C GLN A 150 -13.37 2.62 -17.43
N LYS A 151 -12.42 3.55 -17.32
CA LYS A 151 -11.80 4.21 -18.47
C LYS A 151 -11.21 3.13 -19.38
N THR A 152 -11.47 3.24 -20.68
CA THR A 152 -10.89 2.37 -21.72
C THR A 152 -10.17 3.17 -22.81
N GLU A 153 -10.16 4.51 -22.67
CA GLU A 153 -9.46 5.41 -23.58
C GLU A 153 -8.00 5.57 -23.16
N GLY A 154 -7.13 5.81 -24.14
CA GLY A 154 -5.68 5.79 -23.96
C GLY A 154 -5.16 4.37 -23.65
N ASP A 155 -4.00 4.29 -23.00
CA ASP A 155 -3.37 3.01 -22.61
C ASP A 155 -3.98 2.40 -21.34
N SER A 156 -5.17 2.86 -20.92
CA SER A 156 -5.85 2.38 -19.71
C SER A 156 -6.33 0.94 -19.88
N GLN A 157 -5.91 0.06 -18.97
CA GLN A 157 -6.25 -1.36 -19.04
C GLN A 157 -7.23 -1.78 -17.95
N PHE A 158 -6.91 -1.45 -16.70
CA PHE A 158 -7.65 -1.89 -15.52
C PHE A 158 -7.18 -1.15 -14.27
N TYR A 159 -8.09 -0.84 -13.36
CA TYR A 159 -7.73 -0.27 -12.06
C TYR A 159 -7.22 -1.36 -11.10
N TRP A 160 -5.94 -1.32 -10.78
CA TRP A 160 -5.27 -2.33 -9.95
C TRP A 160 -5.51 -2.14 -8.45
N GLU A 161 -5.63 -0.88 -8.00
CA GLU A 161 -6.04 -0.52 -6.64
C GLU A 161 -7.22 0.42 -6.69
N ILE A 162 -8.14 0.26 -5.73
CA ILE A 162 -9.33 1.09 -5.56
C ILE A 162 -9.56 1.28 -4.05
N PHE A 163 -9.60 2.53 -3.61
CA PHE A 163 -9.96 2.89 -2.25
C PHE A 163 -11.19 3.81 -2.25
N ASN A 164 -11.93 3.76 -1.14
CA ASN A 164 -12.97 4.74 -0.84
C ASN A 164 -12.28 6.08 -0.51
N TYR A 165 -12.45 7.11 -1.35
CA TYR A 165 -11.75 8.39 -1.20
C TYR A 165 -12.57 9.39 -0.39
N ASP A 166 -13.77 9.70 -0.85
CA ASP A 166 -14.73 10.57 -0.18
C ASP A 166 -16.16 10.06 -0.42
N LYS A 167 -17.19 10.81 -0.02
CA LYS A 167 -18.59 10.40 -0.19
C LYS A 167 -18.99 10.12 -1.65
N GLU A 168 -18.39 10.81 -2.61
CA GLU A 168 -18.78 10.80 -4.02
C GLU A 168 -17.81 10.03 -4.91
N ASN A 169 -16.56 9.83 -4.48
CA ASN A 169 -15.47 9.37 -5.32
C ASN A 169 -14.71 8.17 -4.74
N LEU A 170 -14.25 7.32 -5.64
CA LEU A 170 -13.19 6.34 -5.41
C LEU A 170 -11.85 6.93 -5.87
N ILE A 171 -10.75 6.55 -5.22
CA ILE A 171 -9.41 6.78 -5.75
C ILE A 171 -8.89 5.47 -6.34
N CYS A 172 -8.46 5.53 -7.60
CA CYS A 172 -8.05 4.39 -8.40
C CYS A 172 -6.60 4.54 -8.88
N TYR A 173 -5.88 3.42 -9.00
CA TYR A 173 -4.58 3.35 -9.65
C TYR A 173 -4.62 2.43 -10.87
N ASP A 174 -4.22 2.93 -12.03
CA ASP A 174 -4.03 2.17 -13.27
C ASP A 174 -2.53 1.97 -13.53
N GLU A 175 -2.05 0.73 -13.38
CA GLU A 175 -0.63 0.41 -13.49
C GLU A 175 -0.08 0.62 -14.91
N ILE A 176 -0.90 0.36 -15.92
CA ILE A 176 -0.47 0.35 -17.32
C ILE A 176 -0.59 1.73 -17.96
N ASN A 177 -1.45 2.60 -17.43
CA ASN A 177 -1.60 3.94 -17.95
C ASN A 177 -0.30 4.74 -17.82
N ALA A 178 0.29 5.07 -18.98
CA ALA A 178 1.59 5.74 -19.08
C ALA A 178 1.51 7.25 -18.79
N GLU A 179 0.32 7.84 -18.78
CA GLU A 179 0.14 9.28 -18.58
C GLU A 179 -0.60 9.64 -17.30
N ILE A 180 -1.54 8.79 -16.88
CA ILE A 180 -2.51 9.08 -15.82
C ILE A 180 -2.65 7.86 -14.91
N PRO A 181 -1.66 7.63 -14.04
CA PRO A 181 -1.69 6.46 -13.17
C PRO A 181 -2.75 6.56 -12.07
N PHE A 182 -3.17 7.77 -11.66
CA PHE A 182 -4.13 7.97 -10.58
C PHE A 182 -5.37 8.75 -11.02
N LEU A 183 -6.55 8.30 -10.58
CA LEU A 183 -7.84 8.85 -10.96
C LEU A 183 -8.76 8.96 -9.75
N LEU A 184 -9.55 10.04 -9.67
CA LEU A 184 -10.79 10.05 -8.89
C LEU A 184 -11.96 9.69 -9.80
N VAL A 185 -12.75 8.73 -9.36
CA VAL A 185 -13.84 8.12 -10.13
C VAL A 185 -15.14 8.28 -9.37
N SER A 186 -16.13 8.92 -10.00
CA SER A 186 -17.48 9.08 -9.46
C SER A 186 -18.10 7.73 -9.12
N LYS A 187 -18.56 7.58 -7.89
CA LYS A 187 -19.33 6.41 -7.44
C LYS A 187 -20.69 6.34 -8.11
N GLN A 188 -21.22 7.43 -8.65
CA GLN A 188 -22.55 7.46 -9.25
C GLN A 188 -22.58 6.73 -10.60
N ASP A 189 -21.63 7.04 -11.48
CA ASP A 189 -21.66 6.58 -12.88
C ASP A 189 -20.30 6.07 -13.41
N GLY A 190 -19.21 6.22 -12.65
CA GLY A 190 -17.86 5.87 -13.07
C GLY A 190 -17.16 6.94 -13.90
N SER A 191 -17.73 8.14 -14.02
CA SER A 191 -17.06 9.27 -14.68
C SER A 191 -15.81 9.70 -13.91
N ILE A 192 -14.81 10.19 -14.63
CA ILE A 192 -13.56 10.66 -14.03
C ILE A 192 -13.79 12.09 -13.53
N THR A 193 -13.72 12.30 -12.22
CA THR A 193 -13.88 13.61 -11.60
C THR A 193 -12.56 14.36 -11.48
N LYS A 194 -11.44 13.61 -11.39
CA LYS A 194 -10.09 14.18 -11.38
C LYS A 194 -9.07 13.22 -11.98
N GLU A 195 -8.19 13.76 -12.81
CA GLU A 195 -6.96 13.09 -13.24
C GLU A 195 -5.79 13.59 -12.39
N ILE A 196 -4.99 12.67 -11.86
CA ILE A 196 -3.83 12.97 -11.00
C ILE A 196 -2.57 12.46 -11.70
N ARG A 197 -1.65 13.38 -11.98
CA ARG A 197 -0.48 13.13 -12.82
C ARG A 197 0.82 13.45 -12.05
N PRO A 198 1.41 12.47 -11.35
CA PRO A 198 2.76 12.59 -10.83
C PRO A 198 3.76 12.86 -11.97
N SER A 199 4.82 13.62 -11.70
CA SER A 199 5.85 13.92 -12.70
C SER A 199 6.84 12.76 -12.84
N PHE A 200 7.06 12.28 -14.06
CA PHE A 200 8.12 11.33 -14.42
C PHE A 200 8.50 11.46 -15.90
N LYS A 201 9.71 11.02 -16.26
CA LYS A 201 10.23 11.15 -17.64
C LYS A 201 9.73 10.07 -18.58
N GLU A 202 9.74 8.82 -18.12
CA GLU A 202 9.33 7.64 -18.88
C GLU A 202 8.68 6.63 -17.94
N LYS A 203 7.69 5.87 -18.44
CA LYS A 203 7.03 4.83 -17.65
C LYS A 203 8.00 3.66 -17.42
N LYS A 204 8.18 3.27 -16.17
CA LYS A 204 8.97 2.12 -15.74
C LYS A 204 8.03 1.05 -15.19
N TYR A 205 8.27 -0.20 -15.61
CA TYR A 205 7.51 -1.35 -15.14
C TYR A 205 8.31 -2.10 -14.10
N PHE A 206 7.68 -2.37 -12.96
CA PHE A 206 8.32 -3.06 -11.86
C PHE A 206 8.08 -4.58 -11.93
N PHE A 207 8.42 -5.15 -13.09
CA PHE A 207 8.43 -6.59 -13.34
C PHE A 207 9.43 -6.91 -14.45
N GLN A 208 9.92 -8.14 -14.44
CA GLN A 208 10.81 -8.68 -15.47
C GLN A 208 10.01 -9.60 -16.39
N VAL A 209 10.35 -9.60 -17.69
CA VAL A 209 9.69 -10.42 -18.70
C VAL A 209 10.73 -11.22 -19.48
N LEU A 210 10.53 -12.53 -19.59
CA LEU A 210 11.28 -13.40 -20.49
C LEU A 210 10.36 -13.86 -21.63
N ARG A 211 10.68 -13.45 -22.85
CA ARG A 211 10.00 -13.90 -24.07
C ARG A 211 10.73 -15.12 -24.64
N MET A 212 10.00 -16.20 -24.86
CA MET A 212 10.44 -17.43 -25.53
C MET A 212 9.60 -17.63 -26.80
N GLU A 213 10.01 -18.52 -27.70
CA GLU A 213 9.35 -18.69 -29.02
C GLU A 213 7.82 -18.86 -28.93
N ASN A 214 7.30 -19.59 -27.93
CA ASN A 214 5.87 -19.87 -27.77
C ASN A 214 5.29 -19.48 -26.40
N SER A 215 6.04 -18.78 -25.56
CA SER A 215 5.59 -18.44 -24.21
C SER A 215 6.23 -17.18 -23.67
N THR A 216 5.52 -16.46 -22.80
CA THR A 216 6.07 -15.35 -22.03
C THR A 216 6.02 -15.69 -20.55
N ARG A 217 7.14 -15.55 -19.85
CA ARG A 217 7.21 -15.62 -18.39
C ARG A 217 7.36 -14.20 -17.84
N ALA A 218 6.70 -13.91 -16.72
CA ALA A 218 6.85 -12.65 -16.01
C ALA A 218 7.12 -12.91 -14.52
N ALA A 219 7.92 -12.05 -13.90
CA ALA A 219 8.21 -12.09 -12.47
C ALA A 219 8.15 -10.68 -11.90
N GLY A 220 7.56 -10.52 -10.72
CA GLY A 220 7.45 -9.23 -10.02
C GLY A 220 8.05 -9.29 -8.62
N PRO A 221 8.27 -8.14 -7.97
CA PRO A 221 8.93 -7.99 -6.65
C PRO A 221 8.07 -8.43 -5.44
N GLY A 222 6.86 -8.94 -5.70
CA GLY A 222 5.82 -9.19 -4.72
C GLY A 222 4.85 -8.00 -4.56
N SER A 223 3.99 -8.07 -3.56
CA SER A 223 2.97 -7.05 -3.30
C SER A 223 3.57 -5.75 -2.77
N TYR A 224 3.03 -4.61 -3.18
CA TYR A 224 3.28 -3.28 -2.63
C TYR A 224 2.14 -2.33 -2.99
N SER A 225 1.89 -1.35 -2.11
CA SER A 225 0.79 -0.40 -2.26
C SER A 225 1.22 0.81 -3.07
N ARG A 226 0.35 1.28 -3.97
CA ARG A 226 0.57 2.55 -4.69
C ARG A 226 -0.24 3.69 -4.11
N ILE A 227 -1.30 3.37 -3.37
CA ILE A 227 -2.13 4.31 -2.63
C ILE A 227 -2.05 3.97 -1.14
N THR A 228 -1.50 4.87 -0.34
CA THR A 228 -1.35 4.69 1.11
C THR A 228 -1.97 5.87 1.86
N PRO A 229 -3.06 5.69 2.61
CA PRO A 229 -3.65 6.74 3.44
C PRO A 229 -2.71 7.11 4.59
N PHE A 230 -2.53 8.41 4.83
CA PHE A 230 -1.67 8.93 5.89
C PHE A 230 -2.07 10.35 6.29
N ASN A 231 -2.31 10.58 7.59
CA ASN A 231 -2.65 11.90 8.16
C ASN A 231 -3.77 12.64 7.43
N GLY A 232 -4.85 11.93 7.08
CA GLY A 232 -6.01 12.50 6.36
C GLY A 232 -5.75 12.78 4.87
N ASN A 233 -4.58 12.42 4.35
CA ASN A 233 -4.18 12.57 2.96
C ASN A 233 -3.86 11.19 2.35
N TRP A 234 -3.46 11.19 1.07
CA TRP A 234 -3.08 9.97 0.36
C TRP A 234 -1.67 10.07 -0.19
N ILE A 235 -0.81 9.14 0.20
CA ILE A 235 0.53 8.99 -0.36
C ILE A 235 0.41 8.17 -1.63
N LEU A 236 0.91 8.74 -2.73
CA LEU A 236 0.85 8.20 -4.07
C LEU A 236 2.25 7.81 -4.53
N LEU A 237 2.44 6.52 -4.81
CA LEU A 237 3.65 5.96 -5.38
C LEU A 237 3.40 5.62 -6.86
N GLU A 238 3.94 6.43 -7.76
CA GLU A 238 4.20 6.04 -9.14
C GLU A 238 5.66 5.56 -9.23
N PRO A 239 5.93 4.26 -9.43
CA PRO A 239 7.29 3.71 -9.44
C PRO A 239 8.23 4.40 -10.45
N SER A 240 7.68 4.98 -11.52
CA SER A 240 8.42 5.72 -12.55
C SER A 240 8.89 7.11 -12.10
N SER A 241 8.37 7.62 -10.99
CA SER A 241 8.67 8.96 -10.50
C SER A 241 9.89 8.99 -9.58
N ASP A 242 10.63 10.10 -9.67
CA ASP A 242 11.70 10.43 -8.72
C ASP A 242 11.16 10.99 -7.40
N THR A 243 9.84 11.11 -7.27
CA THR A 243 9.17 11.67 -6.09
C THR A 243 7.91 10.88 -5.77
N ILE A 244 7.78 10.49 -4.51
CA ILE A 244 6.54 10.03 -3.90
C ILE A 244 5.79 11.27 -3.43
N TYR A 245 4.52 11.37 -3.77
CA TYR A 245 3.70 12.56 -3.49
C TYR A 245 2.67 12.29 -2.42
N THR A 246 2.32 13.32 -1.67
CA THR A 246 1.06 13.41 -0.92
C THR A 246 0.03 14.12 -1.78
N LEU A 247 -1.13 13.50 -1.97
CA LEU A 247 -2.35 14.10 -2.51
C LEU A 247 -3.13 14.75 -1.37
N MET A 248 -3.23 16.06 -1.44
CA MET A 248 -3.96 16.89 -0.48
C MET A 248 -5.47 16.86 -0.75
N PRO A 249 -6.33 17.31 0.20
CA PRO A 249 -7.79 17.31 0.02
C PRO A 249 -8.27 18.21 -1.12
N ASP A 250 -7.51 19.25 -1.48
CA ASP A 250 -7.77 20.10 -2.65
C ASP A 250 -7.28 19.47 -3.98
N CYS A 251 -6.89 18.19 -3.94
CA CYS A 251 -6.29 17.42 -5.03
C CYS A 251 -4.95 17.96 -5.55
N SER A 252 -4.26 18.83 -4.79
CA SER A 252 -2.89 19.24 -5.09
C SER A 252 -1.89 18.15 -4.71
N LEU A 253 -0.82 18.01 -5.49
CA LEU A 253 0.29 17.11 -5.18
C LEU A 253 1.41 17.88 -4.48
N ARG A 254 1.83 17.40 -3.31
CA ARG A 254 3.00 17.90 -2.58
C ARG A 254 4.09 16.82 -2.54
N PRO A 255 5.35 17.13 -2.84
CA PRO A 255 6.45 16.19 -2.65
C PRO A 255 6.48 15.69 -1.21
N PHE A 256 6.54 14.37 -1.03
CA PHE A 256 6.64 13.73 0.28
C PHE A 256 8.03 13.14 0.49
N ILE A 257 8.50 12.33 -0.46
CA ILE A 257 9.85 11.75 -0.47
C ILE A 257 10.40 11.87 -1.89
N ALA A 258 11.61 12.38 -2.04
CA ALA A 258 12.37 12.33 -3.29
C ALA A 258 13.46 11.26 -3.20
N ARG A 259 13.80 10.65 -4.34
CA ARG A 259 14.90 9.68 -4.42
C ARG A 259 16.10 10.24 -5.17
N THR A 260 17.28 9.72 -4.83
CA THR A 260 18.52 9.88 -5.58
C THR A 260 19.21 8.51 -5.73
N PRO A 261 19.90 8.23 -6.86
CA PRO A 261 19.82 8.97 -8.12
C PRO A 261 18.41 8.87 -8.74
N PRO A 262 18.08 9.72 -9.72
CA PRO A 262 16.84 9.62 -10.48
C PRO A 262 16.68 8.23 -11.15
N ILE A 263 15.48 7.65 -11.11
CA ILE A 263 15.23 6.30 -11.58
C ILE A 263 15.56 6.12 -13.07
N HIS A 264 15.27 7.13 -13.88
CA HIS A 264 15.54 7.12 -15.32
C HIS A 264 17.03 7.08 -15.68
N THR A 265 17.93 7.32 -14.71
CA THR A 265 19.38 7.23 -14.89
C THR A 265 19.96 5.88 -14.45
N MET A 266 19.14 5.00 -13.88
CA MET A 266 19.59 3.71 -13.36
C MET A 266 19.37 2.59 -14.38
N ASP A 267 20.37 1.72 -14.50
CA ASP A 267 20.28 0.44 -15.19
C ASP A 267 21.17 -0.60 -14.47
N PRO A 268 20.60 -1.64 -13.83
CA PRO A 268 19.16 -1.86 -13.64
C PRO A 268 18.56 -0.90 -12.62
N GLU A 269 17.26 -0.65 -12.70
CA GLU A 269 16.56 0.24 -11.77
C GLU A 269 16.54 -0.32 -10.34
N VAL A 270 16.62 0.58 -9.35
CA VAL A 270 16.29 0.28 -7.94
C VAL A 270 15.05 1.07 -7.59
N PHE A 271 13.93 0.40 -7.32
CA PHE A 271 12.67 1.04 -6.92
C PHE A 271 12.63 1.31 -5.42
N LEU A 272 12.14 2.50 -5.05
CA LEU A 272 11.91 2.90 -3.66
C LEU A 272 10.46 2.61 -3.28
N ILE A 273 10.25 1.67 -2.35
CA ILE A 273 8.93 1.18 -1.97
C ILE A 273 8.66 1.46 -0.49
N PRO A 274 7.74 2.39 -0.16
CA PRO A 274 7.25 2.53 1.20
C PRO A 274 6.48 1.27 1.64
N ARG A 275 6.67 0.87 2.89
CA ARG A 275 5.99 -0.27 3.50
C ARG A 275 5.02 0.14 4.60
N LEU A 276 5.53 0.87 5.59
CA LEU A 276 4.73 1.41 6.68
C LEU A 276 5.16 2.86 6.93
N ILE A 277 4.19 3.76 6.96
CA ILE A 277 4.39 5.18 7.20
C ILE A 277 3.61 5.52 8.47
N SER A 278 4.33 5.94 9.50
CA SER A 278 3.79 6.35 10.80
C SER A 278 4.26 7.76 11.13
N ASN A 279 3.76 8.35 12.22
CA ASN A 279 4.17 9.70 12.62
C ASN A 279 5.69 9.85 12.87
N ARG A 280 6.35 8.77 13.33
CA ARG A 280 7.79 8.79 13.64
C ARG A 280 8.65 8.07 12.60
N TYR A 281 8.18 6.95 12.07
CA TYR A 281 8.99 6.06 11.25
C TYR A 281 8.42 5.89 9.86
N TYR A 282 9.25 6.08 8.84
CA TYR A 282 8.96 5.75 7.45
C TYR A 282 9.79 4.54 7.04
N PHE A 283 9.16 3.37 7.01
CA PHE A 283 9.79 2.10 6.61
C PHE A 283 9.73 1.95 5.10
N MET A 284 10.88 1.67 4.50
CA MET A 284 11.07 1.61 3.06
C MET A 284 11.96 0.44 2.65
N GLU A 285 11.80 0.04 1.40
CA GLU A 285 12.66 -0.92 0.72
C GLU A 285 13.21 -0.32 -0.56
N GLY A 286 14.52 -0.46 -0.76
CA GLY A 286 15.15 -0.33 -2.08
C GLY A 286 15.17 -1.70 -2.74
N ILE A 287 14.54 -1.85 -3.90
CA ILE A 287 14.41 -3.14 -4.57
C ILE A 287 14.97 -3.06 -6.00
N LYS A 288 16.02 -3.83 -6.26
CA LYS A 288 16.65 -3.86 -7.59
C LYS A 288 15.80 -4.67 -8.57
N ASN A 289 15.48 -4.10 -9.73
CA ASN A 289 14.61 -4.71 -10.75
C ASN A 289 15.37 -5.71 -11.63
N VAL A 290 15.81 -6.82 -11.04
CA VAL A 290 16.52 -7.91 -11.75
C VAL A 290 15.95 -9.26 -11.35
N TYR A 291 15.88 -10.20 -12.29
CA TYR A 291 15.37 -11.55 -12.03
C TYR A 291 16.04 -12.58 -12.92
N ASP A 292 16.54 -13.68 -12.32
CA ASP A 292 17.07 -14.83 -13.02
C ASP A 292 15.98 -15.92 -13.14
N PHE A 293 15.34 -15.99 -14.31
CA PHE A 293 14.29 -16.97 -14.60
C PHE A 293 14.73 -18.44 -14.56
N ARG A 294 16.04 -18.73 -14.53
CA ARG A 294 16.56 -20.11 -14.39
C ARG A 294 16.68 -20.52 -12.93
N LYS A 295 17.03 -19.58 -12.06
CA LYS A 295 17.15 -19.79 -10.60
C LYS A 295 15.86 -19.51 -9.85
N GLU A 296 14.94 -18.80 -10.50
CA GLU A 296 13.71 -18.27 -9.90
C GLU A 296 13.98 -17.29 -8.73
N GLU A 297 15.14 -16.62 -8.80
CA GLU A 297 15.63 -15.68 -7.79
C GLU A 297 15.80 -14.28 -8.40
N GLY A 298 15.50 -13.25 -7.62
CA GLY A 298 15.69 -11.87 -8.03
C GLY A 298 15.11 -10.89 -7.03
N PHE A 299 14.97 -9.64 -7.46
CA PHE A 299 14.47 -8.53 -6.67
C PHE A 299 15.18 -8.37 -5.32
N PRO A 300 16.53 -8.32 -5.27
CA PRO A 300 17.24 -8.15 -4.02
C PRO A 300 16.83 -6.84 -3.34
N LYS A 301 16.63 -6.91 -2.02
CA LYS A 301 16.01 -5.86 -1.21
C LYS A 301 16.97 -5.32 -0.16
N THR A 302 16.98 -4.00 0.00
CA THR A 302 17.61 -3.30 1.12
C THR A 302 16.50 -2.70 1.99
N TYR A 303 16.50 -3.01 3.28
CA TYR A 303 15.49 -2.55 4.24
C TYR A 303 16.05 -1.40 5.08
N PHE A 304 15.36 -0.26 5.08
CA PHE A 304 15.77 0.90 5.86
C PHE A 304 14.57 1.71 6.35
N VAL A 305 14.80 2.48 7.41
CA VAL A 305 13.81 3.31 8.06
C VAL A 305 14.37 4.71 8.20
N TYR A 306 13.53 5.72 7.94
CA TYR A 306 13.80 7.10 8.33
C TYR A 306 13.08 7.40 9.65
N ASP A 307 13.82 7.86 10.66
CA ASP A 307 13.27 8.36 11.92
C ASP A 307 13.08 9.88 11.81
N THR A 308 11.84 10.34 11.77
CA THR A 308 11.50 11.76 11.57
C THR A 308 11.93 12.65 12.72
N GLN A 309 12.14 12.09 13.93
CA GLN A 309 12.59 12.85 15.09
C GLN A 309 14.11 13.01 15.09
N GLU A 310 14.83 11.93 14.79
CA GLU A 310 16.30 11.94 14.72
C GLU A 310 16.81 12.50 13.39
N LYS A 311 15.96 12.54 12.36
CA LYS A 311 16.28 12.89 10.98
C LYS A 311 17.38 12.01 10.38
N GLU A 312 17.42 10.75 10.79
CA GLU A 312 18.44 9.79 10.39
C GLU A 312 17.84 8.55 9.74
N PHE A 313 18.60 7.97 8.82
CA PHE A 313 18.33 6.68 8.22
C PHE A 313 19.07 5.58 8.95
N SER A 314 18.46 4.39 9.02
CA SER A 314 19.10 3.19 9.55
C SER A 314 18.52 1.96 8.89
N ARG A 315 19.28 0.86 8.88
CA ARG A 315 18.67 -0.47 8.70
C ARG A 315 17.79 -0.79 9.89
N TYR A 316 16.84 -1.71 9.71
CA TYR A 316 15.97 -2.10 10.81
C TYR A 316 15.77 -3.62 10.90
N ILE A 317 15.48 -4.07 12.13
CA ILE A 317 14.76 -5.31 12.40
C ILE A 317 13.58 -4.96 13.30
N ILE A 318 12.41 -5.50 12.98
CA ILE A 318 11.21 -5.34 13.79
C ILE A 318 10.90 -6.67 14.44
N TYR A 319 10.46 -6.62 15.69
CA TYR A 319 9.91 -7.77 16.39
C TYR A 319 8.44 -7.56 16.71
N ASN A 320 7.68 -8.65 16.69
CA ASN A 320 6.35 -8.65 17.29
C ASN A 320 6.49 -8.72 18.82
N GLY A 321 6.04 -7.66 19.49
CA GLY A 321 6.13 -7.49 20.93
C GLY A 321 5.28 -8.46 21.75
N ASP A 322 4.34 -9.17 21.13
CA ASP A 322 3.52 -10.18 21.79
C ASP A 322 4.11 -11.60 21.73
N TYR A 323 5.37 -11.74 21.28
CA TYR A 323 6.18 -12.96 21.44
C TYR A 323 7.12 -12.85 22.66
N THR A 324 7.38 -13.99 23.31
CA THR A 324 8.32 -14.07 24.45
C THR A 324 9.78 -14.01 24.00
N SER A 325 10.08 -14.48 22.80
CA SER A 325 11.38 -14.37 22.14
C SER A 325 11.39 -13.26 21.07
N LYS A 326 12.58 -12.91 20.58
CA LYS A 326 12.78 -12.01 19.42
C LYS A 326 12.23 -12.65 18.13
N ASN A 327 10.92 -12.54 17.92
CA ASN A 327 10.24 -13.03 16.72
C ASN A 327 10.16 -11.90 15.68
N GLU A 328 10.94 -12.03 14.61
CA GLU A 328 11.00 -11.01 13.56
C GLU A 328 9.63 -10.80 12.89
N PHE A 329 9.34 -9.56 12.54
CA PHE A 329 8.15 -9.13 11.83
C PHE A 329 8.57 -8.33 10.60
N TYR A 330 8.07 -8.71 9.42
CA TYR A 330 8.43 -8.07 8.17
C TYR A 330 7.36 -7.08 7.73
N MET A 331 7.76 -5.83 7.47
CA MET A 331 6.83 -4.75 7.08
C MET A 331 6.07 -5.04 5.78
N VAL A 332 6.60 -5.90 4.90
CA VAL A 332 5.90 -6.38 3.69
C VAL A 332 4.61 -7.16 4.01
N MET A 333 4.44 -7.65 5.24
CA MET A 333 3.22 -8.32 5.67
C MET A 333 2.06 -7.34 5.86
N LEU A 334 2.33 -6.04 6.04
CA LEU A 334 1.32 -5.02 6.26
C LEU A 334 0.87 -4.42 4.93
N THR A 335 -0.44 -4.38 4.72
CA THR A 335 -1.07 -3.70 3.58
C THR A 335 -2.03 -2.63 4.10
N PRO A 336 -1.95 -1.37 3.65
CA PRO A 336 -2.95 -0.34 3.99
C PRO A 336 -4.35 -0.77 3.56
N ILE A 337 -5.37 -0.50 4.39
CA ILE A 337 -6.71 -1.06 4.18
C ILE A 337 -7.84 -0.04 4.16
N ASN A 338 -7.65 1.13 4.76
CA ASN A 338 -8.70 2.15 4.85
C ASN A 338 -8.16 3.57 5.05
N ALA A 339 -9.03 4.56 4.81
CA ALA A 339 -8.67 5.99 4.89
C ALA A 339 -8.23 6.44 6.30
N GLN A 340 -8.55 5.67 7.34
CA GLN A 340 -8.12 5.90 8.73
C GLN A 340 -6.63 5.61 8.94
N GLY A 341 -5.93 5.07 7.94
CA GLY A 341 -4.51 4.74 8.02
C GLY A 341 -4.24 3.40 8.72
N GLU A 342 -5.24 2.52 8.81
CA GLU A 342 -5.03 1.16 9.29
C GLU A 342 -4.34 0.33 8.21
N SER A 343 -3.46 -0.58 8.63
CA SER A 343 -2.88 -1.62 7.80
C SER A 343 -3.22 -2.99 8.37
N TRP A 344 -3.34 -3.98 7.51
CA TRP A 344 -3.69 -5.33 7.90
C TRP A 344 -2.61 -6.34 7.55
N ALA A 345 -2.54 -7.39 8.36
CA ALA A 345 -1.92 -8.67 8.08
C ALA A 345 -2.85 -9.77 8.61
N THR A 346 -2.52 -11.04 8.35
CA THR A 346 -3.22 -12.18 8.94
C THR A 346 -2.25 -13.18 9.54
N LEU A 347 -2.68 -13.81 10.62
CA LEU A 347 -1.94 -14.86 11.32
C LEU A 347 -2.72 -16.16 11.22
N ASN A 348 -2.01 -17.27 10.97
CA ASN A 348 -2.61 -18.59 10.87
C ASN A 348 -2.97 -19.13 12.26
N ALA A 349 -4.22 -19.57 12.46
CA ALA A 349 -4.68 -20.15 13.72
C ALA A 349 -3.83 -21.35 14.14
N PHE A 350 -3.54 -22.27 13.22
CA PHE A 350 -2.66 -23.42 13.46
C PHE A 350 -1.30 -23.02 14.04
N ASP A 351 -0.64 -22.01 13.45
CA ASP A 351 0.68 -21.56 13.90
C ASP A 351 0.59 -20.89 15.29
N LEU A 352 -0.48 -20.14 15.55
CA LEU A 352 -0.74 -19.50 16.84
C LEU A 352 -1.03 -20.53 17.94
N CYS A 353 -1.86 -21.53 17.69
CA CYS A 353 -2.14 -22.63 18.62
C CYS A 353 -0.85 -23.37 19.00
N ARG A 354 -0.03 -23.70 18.01
CA ARG A 354 1.28 -24.33 18.22
C ARG A 354 2.22 -23.45 19.05
N ASP A 355 2.30 -22.15 18.76
CA ASP A 355 3.17 -21.24 19.49
C ASP A 355 2.65 -20.96 20.92
N TYR A 356 1.33 -20.97 21.12
CA TYR A 356 0.67 -20.91 22.43
C TYR A 356 1.04 -22.11 23.29
N GLN A 357 0.88 -23.34 22.76
CA GLN A 357 1.25 -24.58 23.46
C GLN A 357 2.73 -24.62 23.86
N LYS A 358 3.61 -24.01 23.03
CA LYS A 358 5.05 -23.89 23.30
C LYS A 358 5.42 -22.74 24.25
N GLY A 359 4.46 -21.98 24.77
CA GLY A 359 4.70 -20.85 25.67
C GLY A 359 5.43 -19.68 25.01
N LYS A 360 5.32 -19.53 23.69
CA LYS A 360 6.02 -18.48 22.92
C LYS A 360 5.27 -17.14 22.87
N LEU A 361 4.01 -17.11 23.26
CA LEU A 361 3.15 -15.92 23.16
C LEU A 361 2.99 -15.25 24.53
N LYS A 362 2.81 -13.93 24.50
CA LYS A 362 2.43 -13.09 25.66
C LYS A 362 1.45 -12.00 25.22
N GLY A 363 0.97 -11.19 26.16
CA GLY A 363 0.07 -10.08 25.89
C GLY A 363 -1.22 -10.49 25.17
N LYS A 364 -1.76 -9.60 24.34
CA LYS A 364 -3.05 -9.78 23.66
C LYS A 364 -3.04 -10.96 22.70
N LEU A 365 -1.93 -11.22 22.03
CA LEU A 365 -1.84 -12.34 21.08
C LEU A 365 -1.97 -13.69 21.80
N LYS A 366 -1.42 -13.80 23.03
CA LYS A 366 -1.61 -14.99 23.86
C LYS A 366 -3.08 -15.18 24.26
N GLU A 367 -3.76 -14.10 24.62
CA GLU A 367 -5.18 -14.14 25.01
C GLU A 367 -6.04 -14.62 23.84
N VAL A 368 -5.82 -14.09 22.63
CA VAL A 368 -6.50 -14.54 21.41
C VAL A 368 -6.14 -16.00 21.08
N ALA A 369 -4.87 -16.37 21.11
CA ALA A 369 -4.46 -17.74 20.80
C ALA A 369 -5.02 -18.78 21.78
N ALA A 370 -5.37 -18.39 23.01
CA ALA A 370 -5.97 -19.28 23.99
C ALA A 370 -7.42 -19.68 23.66
N THR A 371 -8.09 -18.96 22.75
CA THR A 371 -9.49 -19.21 22.35
C THR A 371 -9.63 -19.88 20.99
N LEU A 372 -8.53 -20.16 20.29
CA LEU A 372 -8.52 -20.71 18.94
C LEU A 372 -8.44 -22.24 18.94
N GLU A 373 -9.04 -22.84 17.93
CA GLU A 373 -8.78 -24.20 17.47
C GLU A 373 -7.83 -24.19 16.25
N GLU A 374 -7.16 -25.30 15.98
CA GLU A 374 -6.15 -25.38 14.91
C GLU A 374 -6.74 -25.15 13.50
N ASP A 375 -8.01 -25.50 13.31
CA ASP A 375 -8.73 -25.39 12.04
C ASP A 375 -9.54 -24.08 11.92
N ASP A 376 -9.40 -23.16 12.89
CA ASP A 376 -10.05 -21.86 12.83
C ASP A 376 -9.56 -21.02 11.64
N ASN A 377 -10.44 -20.10 11.21
CA ASN A 377 -10.07 -19.05 10.28
C ASN A 377 -8.88 -18.23 10.81
N ARG A 378 -8.20 -17.56 9.87
CA ARG A 378 -7.08 -16.69 10.20
C ARG A 378 -7.51 -15.54 11.13
N VAL A 379 -6.60 -15.18 12.04
CA VAL A 379 -6.73 -13.97 12.88
C VAL A 379 -6.28 -12.76 12.06
N VAL A 380 -7.14 -11.74 11.96
CA VAL A 380 -6.79 -10.46 11.35
C VAL A 380 -5.95 -9.66 12.35
N MET A 381 -4.78 -9.19 11.93
CA MET A 381 -3.93 -8.28 12.68
C MET A 381 -4.06 -6.90 12.05
N LEU A 382 -4.68 -5.96 12.77
CA LEU A 382 -4.75 -4.56 12.38
C LEU A 382 -3.67 -3.76 13.10
N VAL A 383 -3.01 -2.89 12.35
CA VAL A 383 -1.92 -2.03 12.82
C VAL A 383 -2.25 -0.59 12.47
N LYS A 384 -2.21 0.30 13.46
CA LYS A 384 -2.46 1.74 13.26
C LYS A 384 -1.55 2.60 14.12
N SER A 385 -1.41 3.87 13.71
CA SER A 385 -0.62 4.84 14.47
C SER A 385 -1.18 5.00 15.89
N LYS A 386 -0.28 5.03 16.88
CA LYS A 386 -0.66 5.38 18.26
C LYS A 386 -1.24 6.79 18.31
N LYS A 387 -2.26 6.95 19.15
CA LYS A 387 -2.86 8.27 19.46
C LYS A 387 -1.94 9.15 20.30
#